data_AF-F7NKG8-F1
#
_entry.id   AF-F7NKG8-F1
#
_cell.length_a   1.000
_cell.length_b   1.000
_cell.length_c   1.000
_cell.angle_alpha   90.00
_cell.angle_beta   90.00
_cell.angle_gamma   90.00
#
_symmetry.space_group_name_H-M   'P 1'
#
loop_
_entity.id
_entity.type
_entity.pdbx_description
1 polymer ?
#
loop_
_entity_poly.entity_id
_entity_poly.type
_entity_poly.pdbx_seq_one_letter_code
_entity_poly.pdbx_strand_id
1 'polypeptide(L)'
;MHNLFMYICKEIGIRLFIVGDIKQSIYGWRGGYVKGFKSIIADTKLFKEFKLKHNFRSNVPIQNYSNLFMDDVRDNYQKSEFNNEIIGFAYRERDFASSFISKWLDLTKNCAFLVRKNDDADVWSQHLQSKGINFIYLPASPLDNSNLESEHIWIARTLAFYLIQDRFSEYDVIAEIPSSDAFSFKKIKQMLSDLKSNTSNLDEFSKQTAKFYEYLGYTCSEKTSNEIQELFSVINNPIYIPTYNPQKYNHVITTIHSAKGLEYSQIIIQAGDFNLANVDDKYLHYVAVSRPEDKLLVLIDYSLNNGRNYIRVMSQEIEKTNLLGFDIKRDDVIKGINSSEFITTKS
;
A
#
# COMPACT_ATOMS: atom_id res chain seq x y z
N MET A 1 15.96 5.72 -15.57
CA MET A 1 16.60 5.48 -14.26
C MET A 1 17.70 4.41 -14.28
N HIS A 2 17.46 3.15 -14.64
CA HIS A 2 18.52 2.10 -14.61
C HIS A 2 19.81 2.51 -15.33
N ASN A 3 19.73 2.92 -16.60
CA ASN A 3 20.91 3.31 -17.38
C ASN A 3 21.68 4.49 -16.77
N LEU A 4 20.97 5.43 -16.14
CA LEU A 4 21.60 6.56 -15.44
C LEU A 4 22.44 6.07 -14.24
N PHE A 5 21.88 5.19 -13.40
CA PHE A 5 22.64 4.60 -12.29
C PHE A 5 23.82 3.76 -12.79
N MET A 6 23.63 3.00 -13.86
CA MET A 6 24.73 2.23 -14.45
C MET A 6 25.83 3.14 -14.99
N TYR A 7 25.50 4.29 -15.60
CA TYR A 7 26.47 5.29 -16.05
C TYR A 7 27.23 5.90 -14.88
N ILE A 8 26.53 6.32 -13.82
CA ILE A 8 27.13 6.86 -12.59
C ILE A 8 28.14 5.87 -11.98
N CYS A 9 27.78 4.59 -11.95
CA CYS A 9 28.64 3.55 -11.40
C CYS A 9 29.82 3.20 -12.31
N LYS A 10 29.55 2.94 -13.61
CA LYS A 10 30.53 2.39 -14.55
C LYS A 10 31.45 3.45 -15.14
N GLU A 11 30.91 4.61 -15.52
CA GLU A 11 31.65 5.64 -16.25
C GLU A 11 32.21 6.71 -15.29
N ILE A 12 31.43 7.15 -14.31
CA ILE A 12 31.88 8.16 -13.33
C ILE A 12 32.69 7.52 -12.19
N GLY A 13 32.49 6.22 -11.92
CA GLY A 13 33.20 5.51 -10.86
C GLY A 13 32.65 5.76 -9.45
N ILE A 14 31.41 6.26 -9.32
CA ILE A 14 30.76 6.48 -8.03
C ILE A 14 30.18 5.16 -7.52
N ARG A 15 30.56 4.77 -6.30
CA ARG A 15 30.05 3.55 -5.66
C ARG A 15 28.57 3.69 -5.31
N LEU A 16 27.78 2.69 -5.68
CA LEU A 16 26.36 2.63 -5.35
C LEU A 16 26.10 1.56 -4.27
N PHE A 17 25.18 1.85 -3.36
CA PHE A 17 24.58 0.89 -2.45
C PHE A 17 23.09 0.78 -2.79
N ILE A 18 22.65 -0.40 -3.20
CA ILE A 18 21.31 -0.61 -3.75
C ILE A 18 20.58 -1.62 -2.86
N VAL A 19 19.38 -1.26 -2.41
CA VAL A 19 18.50 -2.13 -1.61
C VAL A 19 17.21 -2.35 -2.39
N GLY A 20 16.69 -3.57 -2.39
CA GLY A 20 15.41 -3.89 -3.02
C GLY A 20 14.99 -5.33 -2.80
N ASP A 21 13.72 -5.61 -3.09
CA ASP A 21 13.14 -6.96 -3.06
C ASP A 21 12.28 -7.19 -4.31
N ILE A 22 12.66 -8.16 -5.12
CA ILE A 22 11.97 -8.52 -6.37
C ILE A 22 10.50 -8.87 -6.07
N LYS A 23 10.23 -9.58 -4.97
CA LYS A 23 8.89 -10.06 -4.60
C LYS A 23 7.94 -8.93 -4.21
N GLN A 24 8.47 -7.73 -3.98
CA GLN A 24 7.70 -6.53 -3.68
C GLN A 24 7.59 -5.59 -4.89
N SER A 25 7.93 -6.06 -6.09
CA SER A 25 7.88 -5.24 -7.32
C SER A 25 6.47 -5.16 -7.91
N ILE A 26 5.58 -4.42 -7.26
CA ILE A 26 4.17 -4.27 -7.67
C ILE A 26 3.85 -2.98 -8.45
N TYR A 27 4.86 -2.14 -8.75
CA TYR A 27 4.68 -0.90 -9.53
C TYR A 27 5.13 -1.04 -11.00
N GLY A 28 5.03 -2.24 -11.59
CA GLY A 28 5.40 -2.47 -12.98
C GLY A 28 4.64 -1.54 -13.95
N TRP A 29 3.37 -1.26 -13.66
CA TRP A 29 2.52 -0.34 -14.42
C TRP A 29 2.97 1.13 -14.36
N ARG A 30 3.76 1.53 -13.34
CA ARG A 30 4.43 2.84 -13.25
C ARG A 30 5.86 2.80 -13.83
N GLY A 31 6.17 1.81 -14.67
CA GLY A 31 7.50 1.67 -15.27
C GLY A 31 8.54 0.98 -14.38
N GLY A 32 8.12 0.30 -13.30
CA GLY A 32 9.01 -0.51 -12.45
C GLY A 32 9.79 -1.55 -13.27
N TYR A 33 11.12 -1.45 -13.26
CA TYR A 33 11.99 -2.24 -14.16
C TYR A 33 12.67 -3.42 -13.44
N VAL A 34 11.89 -4.48 -13.18
CA VAL A 34 12.37 -5.70 -12.49
C VAL A 34 13.57 -6.34 -13.17
N LYS A 35 13.61 -6.33 -14.51
CA LYS A 35 14.73 -6.89 -15.29
C LYS A 35 16.05 -6.16 -14.99
N GLY A 36 16.01 -4.84 -14.77
CA GLY A 36 17.21 -4.07 -14.41
C GLY A 36 17.71 -4.37 -13.00
N PHE A 37 16.82 -4.69 -12.06
CA PHE A 37 17.26 -5.15 -10.74
C PHE A 37 17.89 -6.55 -10.81
N LYS A 38 17.29 -7.46 -11.61
CA LYS A 38 17.86 -8.79 -11.86
C LYS A 38 19.24 -8.71 -12.53
N SER A 39 19.47 -7.78 -13.46
CA SER A 39 20.77 -7.61 -14.10
C SER A 39 21.86 -7.12 -13.11
N ILE A 40 21.49 -6.27 -12.14
CA ILE A 40 22.41 -5.84 -11.06
C ILE A 40 22.83 -7.03 -10.20
N ILE A 41 21.88 -7.88 -9.80
CA ILE A 41 22.17 -9.09 -8.99
C ILE A 41 23.07 -10.06 -9.77
N ALA A 42 22.85 -10.19 -11.09
CA ALA A 42 23.65 -11.08 -11.93
C ALA A 42 25.08 -10.58 -12.19
N ASP A 43 25.33 -9.26 -12.11
CA ASP A 43 26.65 -8.65 -12.34
C ASP A 43 27.53 -8.72 -11.08
N THR A 44 27.94 -9.94 -10.73
CA THR A 44 28.78 -10.25 -9.56
C THR A 44 30.21 -9.69 -9.64
N LYS A 45 30.62 -9.19 -10.82
CA LYS A 45 31.91 -8.51 -10.98
C LYS A 45 31.85 -7.08 -10.48
N LEU A 46 30.72 -6.40 -10.70
CA LEU A 46 30.53 -5.01 -10.30
C LEU A 46 29.87 -4.88 -8.93
N PHE A 47 28.97 -5.80 -8.57
CA PHE A 47 28.21 -5.74 -7.34
C PHE A 47 28.45 -6.95 -6.44
N LYS A 48 28.53 -6.69 -5.14
CA LYS A 48 28.55 -7.71 -4.10
C LYS A 48 27.15 -7.84 -3.49
N GLU A 49 26.57 -9.03 -3.58
CA GLU A 49 25.23 -9.31 -3.04
C GLU A 49 25.29 -9.61 -1.53
N PHE A 50 24.33 -9.07 -0.78
CA PHE A 50 24.05 -9.44 0.60
C PHE A 50 22.55 -9.73 0.75
N LYS A 51 22.19 -10.89 1.33
CA LYS A 51 20.80 -11.29 1.56
C LYS A 51 20.44 -11.16 3.03
N LEU A 52 19.44 -10.32 3.32
CA LEU A 52 18.83 -10.21 4.65
C LEU A 52 17.71 -11.25 4.78
N LYS A 53 17.90 -12.25 5.63
CA LYS A 53 16.96 -13.38 5.77
C LYS A 53 15.99 -13.25 6.95
N HIS A 54 16.32 -12.41 7.92
CA HIS A 54 15.51 -12.24 9.12
C HIS A 54 14.46 -11.14 8.90
N ASN A 55 13.19 -11.50 9.06
CA ASN A 55 12.09 -10.55 9.08
C ASN A 55 11.79 -10.18 10.55
N PHE A 56 11.81 -8.88 10.82
CA PHE A 56 11.62 -8.30 12.16
C PHE A 56 10.23 -7.68 12.35
N ARG A 57 9.39 -7.71 11.31
CA ARG A 57 8.05 -7.09 11.32
C ARG A 57 7.00 -8.08 11.81
N SER A 58 6.88 -9.21 11.12
CA SER A 58 5.78 -10.15 11.32
C SER A 58 6.18 -11.27 12.27
N ASN A 59 5.23 -11.87 12.97
CA ASN A 59 5.49 -13.11 13.68
C ASN A 59 5.81 -14.28 12.72
N VAL A 60 6.44 -15.34 13.25
CA VAL A 60 6.91 -16.49 12.46
C VAL A 60 5.78 -17.18 11.68
N PRO A 61 4.58 -17.41 12.24
CA PRO A 61 3.44 -17.95 11.48
C PRO A 61 3.09 -17.14 10.23
N ILE A 62 3.03 -15.81 10.31
CA ILE A 62 2.76 -14.94 9.16
C ILE A 62 3.90 -14.99 8.14
N GLN A 63 5.15 -14.96 8.61
CA GLN A 63 6.32 -15.10 7.73
C GLN A 63 6.25 -16.42 6.96
N ASN A 64 6.02 -17.53 7.65
CA ASN A 64 5.84 -18.85 7.07
C ASN A 64 4.73 -18.86 6.02
N TYR A 65 3.55 -18.33 6.38
CA TYR A 65 2.42 -18.23 5.47
C TYR A 65 2.79 -17.47 4.19
N SER A 66 3.47 -16.32 4.29
CA SER A 66 3.90 -15.55 3.13
C SER A 66 4.97 -16.27 2.28
N ASN A 67 5.91 -16.96 2.92
CA ASN A 67 6.99 -17.70 2.26
C ASN A 67 6.47 -18.87 1.42
N LEU A 68 5.35 -19.50 1.82
CA LEU A 68 4.73 -20.56 1.03
C LEU A 68 4.39 -20.12 -0.40
N PHE A 69 4.15 -18.84 -0.67
CA PHE A 69 3.75 -18.39 -2.00
C PHE A 69 4.94 -17.98 -2.89
N MET A 70 6.17 -18.06 -2.38
CA MET A 70 7.36 -17.52 -3.04
C MET A 70 8.52 -18.51 -3.06
N ASP A 71 8.85 -19.00 -4.26
CA ASP A 71 9.89 -20.03 -4.45
C ASP A 71 11.26 -19.61 -3.87
N ASP A 72 11.66 -18.34 -4.03
CA ASP A 72 12.95 -17.80 -3.57
C ASP A 72 13.13 -17.76 -2.04
N VAL A 73 12.05 -17.89 -1.26
CA VAL A 73 12.08 -17.80 0.20
C VAL A 73 11.34 -18.94 0.90
N ARG A 74 10.83 -19.91 0.13
CA ARG A 74 10.09 -21.07 0.61
C ARG A 74 10.92 -21.93 1.58
N ASP A 75 12.22 -22.00 1.33
CA ASP A 75 13.21 -22.72 2.15
C ASP A 75 13.46 -22.05 3.52
N ASN A 76 13.04 -20.80 3.71
CA ASN A 76 13.13 -20.10 5.01
C ASN A 76 11.97 -20.44 5.96
N TYR A 77 11.14 -21.43 5.64
CA TYR A 77 10.10 -21.92 6.54
C TYR A 77 10.72 -22.38 7.87
N GLN A 78 10.13 -21.96 8.98
CA GLN A 78 10.59 -22.28 10.33
C GLN A 78 9.48 -22.99 11.09
N LYS A 79 9.79 -24.08 11.78
CA LYS A 79 8.81 -24.72 12.64
C LYS A 79 8.44 -23.78 13.79
N SER A 80 7.17 -23.43 13.92
CA SER A 80 6.63 -22.59 14.97
C SER A 80 5.31 -23.14 15.48
N GLU A 81 4.93 -22.78 16.70
CA GLU A 81 3.56 -22.99 17.17
C GLU A 81 2.63 -22.06 16.39
N PHE A 82 1.48 -22.60 15.95
CA PHE A 82 0.45 -21.87 15.24
C PHE A 82 -0.76 -21.71 16.17
N ASN A 83 -1.07 -20.47 16.52
CA ASN A 83 -2.16 -20.09 17.43
C ASN A 83 -3.28 -19.34 16.72
N ASN A 84 -3.56 -19.72 15.47
CA ASN A 84 -4.60 -19.13 14.62
C ASN A 84 -4.32 -17.68 14.22
N GLU A 85 -3.05 -17.30 14.08
CA GLU A 85 -2.62 -16.00 13.58
C GLU A 85 -3.15 -15.74 12.18
N ILE A 86 -3.37 -16.79 11.38
CA ILE A 86 -3.97 -16.71 10.05
C ILE A 86 -5.31 -17.47 10.04
N ILE A 87 -6.40 -16.76 9.73
CA ILE A 87 -7.73 -17.34 9.59
C ILE A 87 -8.23 -17.16 8.16
N GLY A 88 -8.69 -18.25 7.54
CA GLY A 88 -9.42 -18.20 6.27
C GLY A 88 -10.91 -18.36 6.51
N PHE A 89 -11.70 -17.32 6.21
CA PHE A 89 -13.16 -17.35 6.38
C PHE A 89 -13.87 -17.45 5.03
N ALA A 90 -14.52 -18.59 4.77
CA ALA A 90 -15.28 -18.84 3.56
C ALA A 90 -16.70 -18.26 3.66
N TYR A 91 -17.13 -17.48 2.66
CA TYR A 91 -18.47 -16.88 2.57
C TYR A 91 -18.96 -16.81 1.11
N ARG A 92 -20.23 -16.50 0.88
CA ARG A 92 -20.83 -16.09 -0.39
C ARG A 92 -21.55 -14.76 -0.25
N GLU A 93 -22.25 -14.55 0.87
CA GLU A 93 -22.89 -13.27 1.17
C GLU A 93 -22.04 -12.40 2.09
N ARG A 94 -21.91 -11.12 1.71
CA ARG A 94 -21.06 -10.14 2.39
C ARG A 94 -21.44 -9.91 3.86
N ASP A 95 -22.71 -10.08 4.22
CA ASP A 95 -23.22 -9.95 5.59
C ASP A 95 -22.59 -10.96 6.57
N PHE A 96 -22.26 -12.17 6.09
CA PHE A 96 -21.54 -13.14 6.92
C PHE A 96 -20.08 -12.73 7.13
N ALA A 97 -19.45 -12.17 6.10
CA ALA A 97 -18.08 -11.65 6.21
C ALA A 97 -18.00 -10.49 7.21
N SER A 98 -18.89 -9.50 7.13
CA SER A 98 -18.91 -8.38 8.08
C SER A 98 -19.20 -8.84 9.51
N SER A 99 -20.12 -9.78 9.70
CA SER A 99 -20.39 -10.40 11.00
C SER A 99 -19.16 -11.12 11.58
N PHE A 100 -18.37 -11.78 10.73
CA PHE A 100 -17.14 -12.44 11.17
C PHE A 100 -16.02 -11.43 11.46
N ILE A 101 -15.85 -10.41 10.61
CA ILE A 101 -14.90 -9.32 10.83
C ILE A 101 -15.13 -8.68 12.20
N SER A 102 -16.38 -8.38 12.55
CA SER A 102 -16.73 -7.79 13.86
C SER A 102 -16.26 -8.62 15.05
N LYS A 103 -16.34 -9.95 14.96
CA LYS A 103 -15.91 -10.89 16.02
C LYS A 103 -14.39 -11.10 16.04
N TRP A 104 -13.76 -11.04 14.87
CA TRP A 104 -12.33 -11.28 14.71
C TRP A 104 -11.48 -10.06 15.05
N LEU A 105 -11.99 -8.85 14.77
CA LEU A 105 -11.28 -7.59 14.95
C LEU A 105 -11.01 -7.28 16.41
N ASP A 106 -9.76 -6.96 16.73
CA ASP A 106 -9.38 -6.35 18.00
C ASP A 106 -9.42 -4.82 17.85
N LEU A 107 -10.38 -4.17 18.49
CA LEU A 107 -10.59 -2.72 18.39
C LEU A 107 -9.48 -1.89 19.05
N THR A 108 -8.61 -2.51 19.86
CA THR A 108 -7.50 -1.82 20.54
C THR A 108 -6.26 -1.66 19.66
N LYS A 109 -6.21 -2.39 18.55
CA LYS A 109 -5.07 -2.44 17.62
C LYS A 109 -5.45 -1.85 16.27
N ASN A 110 -4.47 -1.33 15.54
CA ASN A 110 -4.74 -0.86 14.18
C ASN A 110 -5.02 -2.05 13.24
N CYS A 111 -5.84 -1.81 12.22
CA CYS A 111 -6.22 -2.80 11.23
C CYS A 111 -6.37 -2.15 9.86
N ALA A 112 -5.78 -2.77 8.84
CA ALA A 112 -6.07 -2.40 7.45
C ALA A 112 -6.79 -3.52 6.71
N PHE A 113 -7.88 -3.16 6.04
CA PHE A 113 -8.52 -4.00 5.04
C PHE A 113 -7.95 -3.62 3.67
N LEU A 114 -7.11 -4.49 3.12
CA LEU A 114 -6.45 -4.28 1.85
C LEU A 114 -7.29 -4.88 0.72
N VAL A 115 -7.62 -4.03 -0.26
CA VAL A 115 -8.36 -4.43 -1.46
C VAL A 115 -7.57 -4.12 -2.73
N ARG A 116 -7.98 -4.69 -3.86
CA ARG A 116 -7.33 -4.40 -5.14
C ARG A 116 -7.72 -3.05 -5.75
N LYS A 117 -8.99 -2.65 -5.65
CA LYS A 117 -9.57 -1.51 -6.36
C LYS A 117 -10.18 -0.49 -5.40
N ASN A 118 -10.09 0.79 -5.76
CA ASN A 118 -10.65 1.91 -5.01
C ASN A 118 -12.18 1.78 -4.84
N ASP A 119 -12.91 1.46 -5.91
CA ASP A 119 -14.37 1.33 -5.84
C ASP A 119 -14.81 0.25 -4.85
N ASP A 120 -14.06 -0.85 -4.76
CA ASP A 120 -14.35 -1.92 -3.81
C ASP A 120 -14.04 -1.49 -2.36
N ALA A 121 -13.02 -0.64 -2.16
CA ALA A 121 -12.69 -0.08 -0.85
C ALA A 121 -13.84 0.77 -0.29
N ASP A 122 -14.42 1.63 -1.13
CA ASP A 122 -15.55 2.48 -0.76
C ASP A 122 -16.80 1.63 -0.46
N VAL A 123 -17.10 0.66 -1.32
CA VAL A 123 -18.22 -0.29 -1.11
C VAL A 123 -18.08 -1.05 0.20
N TRP A 124 -16.89 -1.56 0.54
CA TRP A 124 -16.65 -2.22 1.81
C TRP A 124 -16.74 -1.27 3.00
N SER A 125 -16.24 -0.04 2.86
CA SER A 125 -16.29 0.98 3.92
C SER A 125 -17.74 1.31 4.28
N GLN A 126 -18.56 1.62 3.27
CA GLN A 126 -19.98 1.89 3.46
C GLN A 126 -20.72 0.69 4.06
N HIS A 127 -20.43 -0.52 3.58
CA HIS A 127 -21.04 -1.74 4.09
C HIS A 127 -20.70 -1.99 5.56
N LEU A 128 -19.43 -1.90 5.96
CA LEU A 128 -19.00 -2.14 7.34
C LEU A 128 -19.53 -1.06 8.29
N GLN A 129 -19.53 0.21 7.87
CA GLN A 129 -20.12 1.29 8.66
C GLN A 129 -21.63 1.09 8.87
N SER A 130 -22.36 0.59 7.86
CA SER A 130 -23.80 0.25 8.01
C SER A 130 -24.08 -0.83 9.05
N LYS A 131 -23.07 -1.66 9.36
CA LYS A 131 -23.11 -2.71 10.39
C LYS A 131 -22.49 -2.27 11.72
N GLY A 132 -22.13 -0.99 11.87
CA GLY A 132 -21.52 -0.44 13.08
C GLY A 132 -20.03 -0.74 13.24
N ILE A 133 -19.35 -1.22 12.19
CA ILE A 133 -17.92 -1.54 12.20
C ILE A 133 -17.20 -0.36 11.54
N ASN A 134 -16.58 0.50 12.35
CA ASN A 134 -16.00 1.77 11.88
C ASN A 134 -14.66 1.56 11.15
N PHE A 135 -14.73 1.14 9.88
CA PHE A 135 -13.62 1.17 8.94
C PHE A 135 -13.76 2.40 8.04
N ILE A 136 -12.67 3.16 7.92
CA ILE A 136 -12.62 4.38 7.10
C ILE A 136 -11.84 4.12 5.81
N TYR A 137 -12.46 4.43 4.68
CA TYR A 137 -11.77 4.39 3.39
C TYR A 137 -10.70 5.47 3.29
N LEU A 138 -9.47 5.07 2.92
CA LEU A 138 -8.36 5.94 2.56
C LEU A 138 -8.11 5.85 1.04
N PRO A 139 -8.72 6.73 0.23
CA PRO A 139 -8.46 6.80 -1.20
C PRO A 139 -7.01 7.21 -1.49
N ALA A 140 -6.46 6.73 -2.61
CA ALA A 140 -5.24 7.31 -3.16
C ALA A 140 -5.47 8.78 -3.55
N SER A 141 -4.51 9.67 -3.28
CA SER A 141 -4.66 11.06 -3.69
C SER A 141 -4.54 11.18 -5.22
N PRO A 142 -5.43 11.95 -5.89
CA PRO A 142 -5.29 12.28 -7.30
C PRO A 142 -3.93 12.88 -7.66
N LEU A 143 -3.30 13.61 -6.72
CA LEU A 143 -1.96 14.20 -6.88
C LEU A 143 -0.83 13.14 -7.00
N ASP A 144 -1.11 11.88 -6.67
CA ASP A 144 -0.17 10.76 -6.83
C ASP A 144 -0.38 10.00 -8.15
N ASN A 145 -1.26 10.48 -9.02
CA ASN A 145 -1.49 9.90 -10.34
C ASN A 145 -0.29 10.17 -11.26
N SER A 146 0.15 9.15 -12.00
CA SER A 146 1.29 9.24 -12.93
C SER A 146 1.09 10.27 -14.03
N ASN A 147 -0.17 10.60 -14.37
CA ASN A 147 -0.47 11.60 -15.39
C ASN A 147 -0.10 13.03 -14.97
N LEU A 148 0.10 13.26 -13.66
CA LEU A 148 0.54 14.54 -13.10
C LEU A 148 2.05 14.55 -12.78
N GLU A 149 2.81 13.52 -13.18
CA GLU A 149 4.25 13.51 -12.91
C GLU A 149 4.97 14.62 -13.69
N SER A 150 5.56 15.54 -12.92
CA SER A 150 6.33 16.69 -13.39
C SER A 150 7.46 17.00 -12.40
N GLU A 151 8.40 17.88 -12.76
CA GLU A 151 9.39 18.38 -11.80
C GLU A 151 8.81 19.27 -10.68
N HIS A 152 7.53 19.65 -10.76
CA HIS A 152 6.90 20.64 -9.86
C HIS A 152 5.71 20.08 -9.06
N ILE A 153 5.25 18.85 -9.32
CA ILE A 153 4.12 18.21 -8.60
C ILE A 153 4.31 18.13 -7.09
N TRP A 154 5.57 18.11 -6.63
CA TRP A 154 5.89 18.14 -5.21
C TRP A 154 5.30 19.38 -4.52
N ILE A 155 5.21 20.53 -5.21
CA ILE A 155 4.63 21.75 -4.66
C ILE A 155 3.15 21.53 -4.36
N ALA A 156 2.39 21.00 -5.32
CA ALA A 156 0.97 20.70 -5.11
C ALA A 156 0.76 19.70 -3.96
N ARG A 157 1.58 18.65 -3.88
CA ARG A 157 1.52 17.66 -2.78
C ARG A 157 1.80 18.31 -1.43
N THR A 158 2.85 19.13 -1.32
CA THR A 158 3.20 19.84 -0.09
C THR A 158 2.10 20.83 0.32
N LEU A 159 1.49 21.54 -0.64
CA LEU A 159 0.36 22.42 -0.35
C LEU A 159 -0.89 21.64 0.10
N ALA A 160 -1.17 20.46 -0.46
CA ALA A 160 -2.26 19.61 0.00
C ALA A 160 -2.05 19.19 1.47
N PHE A 161 -0.82 18.79 1.84
CA PHE A 161 -0.48 18.53 3.24
C PHE A 161 -0.72 19.76 4.13
N TYR A 162 -0.23 20.94 3.74
CA TYR A 162 -0.44 22.18 4.48
C TYR A 162 -1.91 22.56 4.68
N LEU A 163 -2.75 22.29 3.68
CA LEU A 163 -4.15 22.70 3.70
C LEU A 163 -5.07 21.68 4.40
N ILE A 164 -4.68 20.39 4.47
CA ILE A 164 -5.56 19.29 4.94
C ILE A 164 -5.06 18.62 6.23
N GLN A 165 -3.74 18.52 6.45
CA GLN A 165 -3.17 17.79 7.58
C GLN A 165 -3.11 18.67 8.84
N ASP A 166 -3.68 18.19 9.96
CA ASP A 166 -3.86 18.97 11.20
C ASP A 166 -2.57 19.57 11.80
N ARG A 167 -1.43 18.92 11.56
CA ARG A 167 -0.13 19.27 12.16
C ARG A 167 0.94 19.57 11.12
N PHE A 168 0.54 19.98 9.92
CA PHE A 168 1.47 20.42 8.89
C PHE A 168 1.49 21.95 8.84
N SER A 169 2.64 22.54 9.10
CA SER A 169 2.83 23.98 9.29
C SER A 169 3.61 24.60 8.14
N GLU A 170 3.76 25.93 8.16
CA GLU A 170 4.60 26.65 7.21
C GLU A 170 6.07 26.22 7.29
N TYR A 171 6.53 25.73 8.45
CA TYR A 171 7.90 25.20 8.59
C TYR A 171 8.09 23.90 7.82
N ASP A 172 7.08 23.03 7.82
CA ASP A 172 7.11 21.78 7.08
C ASP A 172 7.10 22.04 5.58
N VAL A 173 6.31 23.01 5.11
CA VAL A 173 6.35 23.46 3.70
C VAL A 173 7.77 23.88 3.31
N ILE A 174 8.45 24.64 4.16
CA ILE A 174 9.78 25.18 3.86
C ILE A 174 10.85 24.08 3.85
N ALA A 175 10.73 23.10 4.73
CA ALA A 175 11.64 21.95 4.77
C ALA A 175 11.61 21.13 3.46
N GLU A 176 10.47 21.12 2.76
CA GLU A 176 10.32 20.45 1.46
C GLU A 176 10.84 21.27 0.27
N ILE A 177 11.12 22.58 0.44
CA ILE A 177 11.60 23.43 -0.65
C ILE A 177 13.09 23.17 -0.91
N PRO A 178 13.49 22.79 -2.14
CA PRO A 178 14.90 22.66 -2.49
C PRO A 178 15.63 23.99 -2.33
N SER A 179 16.79 23.97 -1.66
CA SER A 179 17.58 25.19 -1.39
C SER A 179 16.77 26.28 -0.65
N SER A 180 16.02 25.86 0.38
CA SER A 180 15.12 26.72 1.18
C SER A 180 15.75 28.03 1.67
N ASP A 181 17.05 28.05 1.93
CA ASP A 181 17.81 29.23 2.39
C ASP A 181 17.78 30.41 1.39
N ALA A 182 17.47 30.15 0.12
CA ALA A 182 17.31 31.19 -0.91
C ALA A 182 15.99 31.98 -0.76
N PHE A 183 15.04 31.51 0.05
CA PHE A 183 13.70 32.07 0.15
C PHE A 183 13.40 32.71 1.50
N SER A 184 12.56 33.74 1.49
CA SER A 184 12.18 34.45 2.71
C SER A 184 11.04 33.73 3.43
N PHE A 185 11.29 33.25 4.65
CA PHE A 185 10.28 32.65 5.52
C PHE A 185 9.02 33.53 5.66
N LYS A 186 9.22 34.84 5.89
CA LYS A 186 8.12 35.80 6.05
C LYS A 186 7.25 35.86 4.80
N LYS A 187 7.86 35.85 3.61
CA LYS A 187 7.14 35.90 2.34
C LYS A 187 6.40 34.60 2.06
N ILE A 188 7.03 33.44 2.28
CA ILE A 188 6.37 32.13 2.14
C ILE A 188 5.15 32.07 3.07
N LYS A 189 5.32 32.41 4.35
CA LYS A 189 4.22 32.44 5.33
C LYS A 189 3.06 33.32 4.87
N GLN A 190 3.35 34.51 4.33
CA GLN A 190 2.32 35.38 3.79
C GLN A 190 1.56 34.74 2.61
N MET A 191 2.29 34.19 1.64
CA MET A 191 1.68 33.54 0.47
C MET A 191 0.84 32.31 0.84
N LEU A 192 1.29 31.52 1.82
CA LEU A 192 0.54 30.38 2.34
C LEU A 192 -0.76 30.82 3.07
N SER A 193 -0.71 31.92 3.83
CA SER A 193 -1.90 32.52 4.44
C SER A 193 -2.90 33.03 3.39
N ASP A 194 -2.40 33.64 2.33
CA ASP A 194 -3.22 34.13 1.22
C ASP A 194 -3.89 32.96 0.48
N LEU A 195 -3.15 31.87 0.24
CA LEU A 195 -3.67 30.62 -0.33
C LEU A 195 -4.79 30.03 0.53
N LYS A 196 -4.54 29.89 1.84
CA LYS A 196 -5.49 29.32 2.80
C LYS A 196 -6.79 30.10 2.89
N SER A 197 -6.74 31.41 2.67
CA SER A 197 -7.92 32.29 2.69
C SER A 197 -8.78 32.20 1.42
N ASN A 198 -8.26 31.60 0.34
CA ASN A 198 -8.91 31.58 -0.98
C ASN A 198 -9.32 30.18 -1.46
N THR A 199 -9.30 29.16 -0.59
CA THR A 199 -9.60 27.76 -0.95
C THR A 199 -11.02 27.53 -1.47
N SER A 200 -11.94 28.49 -1.28
CA SER A 200 -13.33 28.40 -1.77
C SER A 200 -13.55 28.96 -3.18
N ASN A 201 -12.56 29.64 -3.78
CA ASN A 201 -12.70 30.23 -5.12
C ASN A 201 -11.57 29.72 -6.03
N LEU A 202 -11.91 28.95 -7.07
CA LEU A 202 -10.92 28.33 -7.95
C LEU A 202 -10.03 29.37 -8.65
N ASP A 203 -10.59 30.47 -9.16
CA ASP A 203 -9.81 31.46 -9.90
C ASP A 203 -8.81 32.17 -9.00
N GLU A 204 -9.23 32.57 -7.80
CA GLU A 204 -8.34 33.26 -6.86
C GLU A 204 -7.32 32.29 -6.26
N PHE A 205 -7.74 31.08 -5.87
CA PHE A 205 -6.83 30.02 -5.44
C PHE A 205 -5.78 29.73 -6.51
N SER A 206 -6.19 29.61 -7.77
CA SER A 206 -5.28 29.31 -8.89
C SER A 206 -4.27 30.43 -9.10
N LYS A 207 -4.71 31.70 -9.03
CA LYS A 207 -3.81 32.85 -9.12
C LYS A 207 -2.80 32.88 -7.99
N GLN A 208 -3.21 32.63 -6.75
CA GLN A 208 -2.29 32.63 -5.60
C GLN A 208 -1.33 31.44 -5.66
N THR A 209 -1.79 30.28 -6.14
CA THR A 209 -0.94 29.09 -6.27
C THR A 209 0.07 29.28 -7.40
N ALA A 210 -0.34 29.84 -8.53
CA ALA A 210 0.55 30.21 -9.63
C ALA A 210 1.66 31.18 -9.17
N LYS A 211 1.31 32.22 -8.39
CA LYS A 211 2.31 33.13 -7.79
C LYS A 211 3.28 32.38 -6.88
N PHE A 212 2.82 31.37 -6.15
CA PHE A 212 3.69 30.55 -5.30
C PHE A 212 4.68 29.73 -6.12
N TYR A 213 4.23 29.07 -7.19
CA TYR A 213 5.10 28.37 -8.15
C TYR A 213 6.16 29.33 -8.75
N GLU A 214 5.74 30.50 -9.20
CA GLU A 214 6.64 31.53 -9.77
C GLU A 214 7.66 32.02 -8.75
N TYR A 215 7.23 32.21 -7.48
CA TYR A 215 8.14 32.62 -6.42
C TYR A 215 9.21 31.57 -6.13
N LEU A 216 8.90 30.28 -6.31
CA LEU A 216 9.85 29.17 -6.20
C LEU A 216 10.70 28.96 -7.47
N GLY A 217 10.53 29.81 -8.50
CA GLY A 217 11.32 29.78 -9.73
C GLY A 217 10.75 28.89 -10.83
N TYR A 218 9.49 28.45 -10.71
CA TYR A 218 8.83 27.63 -11.74
C TYR A 218 7.90 28.48 -12.61
N THR A 219 8.04 28.35 -13.93
CA THR A 219 7.16 29.04 -14.88
C THR A 219 5.82 28.32 -14.99
N CYS A 220 4.72 29.07 -14.90
CA CYS A 220 3.39 28.53 -15.10
C CYS A 220 3.23 28.00 -16.55
N SER A 221 2.83 26.74 -16.66
CA SER A 221 2.53 26.05 -17.91
C SER A 221 1.15 25.37 -17.83
N GLU A 222 0.73 24.73 -18.91
CA GLU A 222 -0.49 23.89 -18.88
C GLU A 222 -0.40 22.79 -17.80
N LYS A 223 0.79 22.22 -17.57
CA LYS A 223 1.01 21.20 -16.55
C LYS A 223 0.77 21.74 -15.15
N THR A 224 1.37 22.89 -14.80
CA THR A 224 1.17 23.51 -13.48
C THR A 224 -0.30 23.87 -13.28
N SER A 225 -0.99 24.34 -14.32
CA SER A 225 -2.43 24.65 -14.24
C SER A 225 -3.26 23.40 -13.93
N ASN A 226 -2.97 22.26 -14.56
CA ASN A 226 -3.65 20.99 -14.28
C ASN A 226 -3.39 20.51 -12.83
N GLU A 227 -2.15 20.66 -12.32
CA GLU A 227 -1.83 20.34 -10.93
C GLU A 227 -2.57 21.22 -9.93
N ILE A 228 -2.68 22.51 -10.21
CA ILE A 228 -3.39 23.47 -9.37
C ILE A 228 -4.88 23.15 -9.34
N GLN A 229 -5.47 22.78 -10.47
CA GLN A 229 -6.87 22.34 -10.54
C GLN A 229 -7.10 21.05 -9.74
N GLU A 230 -6.21 20.07 -9.86
CA GLU A 230 -6.28 18.83 -9.07
C GLU A 230 -6.05 19.08 -7.58
N LEU A 231 -5.13 19.97 -7.21
CA LEU A 231 -4.96 20.40 -5.82
C LEU A 231 -6.25 21.01 -5.27
N PHE A 232 -6.89 21.90 -6.03
CA PHE A 232 -8.15 22.52 -5.64
C PHE A 232 -9.27 21.48 -5.47
N SER A 233 -9.34 20.48 -6.35
CA SER A 233 -10.32 19.39 -6.26
C SER A 233 -10.12 18.54 -5.00
N VAL A 234 -8.85 18.28 -4.64
CA VAL A 234 -8.48 17.47 -3.47
C VAL A 234 -8.78 18.19 -2.16
N ILE A 235 -8.37 19.47 -2.02
CA ILE A 235 -8.57 20.22 -0.76
C ILE A 235 -10.04 20.49 -0.46
N ASN A 236 -10.91 20.51 -1.48
CA ASN A 236 -12.34 20.75 -1.34
C ASN A 236 -13.18 19.46 -1.31
N ASN A 237 -12.55 18.28 -1.33
CA ASN A 237 -13.24 17.01 -1.23
C ASN A 237 -12.94 16.31 0.10
N PRO A 238 -13.93 16.25 1.03
CA PRO A 238 -13.75 15.66 2.35
C PRO A 238 -13.30 14.18 2.34
N ILE A 239 -13.49 13.45 1.24
CA ILE A 239 -13.07 12.05 1.12
C ILE A 239 -11.55 11.87 1.30
N TYR A 240 -10.76 12.92 1.03
CA TYR A 240 -9.30 12.87 1.16
C TYR A 240 -8.80 13.28 2.55
N ILE A 241 -9.63 13.88 3.41
CA ILE A 241 -9.24 14.26 4.78
C ILE A 241 -8.62 13.07 5.53
N PRO A 242 -9.19 11.85 5.47
CA PRO A 242 -8.59 10.68 6.06
C PRO A 242 -7.21 10.31 5.48
N THR A 243 -7.04 10.39 4.15
CA THR A 243 -5.77 10.08 3.47
C THR A 243 -4.63 10.98 3.92
N TYR A 244 -4.91 12.24 4.21
CA TYR A 244 -3.92 13.21 4.74
C TYR A 244 -3.81 13.19 6.27
N ASN A 245 -4.66 12.45 6.98
CA ASN A 245 -4.59 12.28 8.43
C ASN A 245 -4.75 10.81 8.86
N PRO A 246 -4.01 9.85 8.27
CA PRO A 246 -4.23 8.42 8.48
C PRO A 246 -4.06 8.01 9.95
N GLN A 247 -3.19 8.69 10.71
CA GLN A 247 -2.94 8.46 12.13
C GLN A 247 -4.16 8.64 13.04
N LYS A 248 -5.23 9.29 12.57
CA LYS A 248 -6.48 9.44 13.34
C LYS A 248 -7.36 8.19 13.30
N TYR A 249 -7.05 7.24 12.42
CA TYR A 249 -7.93 6.12 12.11
C TYR A 249 -7.23 4.80 12.38
N ASN A 250 -7.70 4.08 13.40
CA ASN A 250 -7.15 2.77 13.73
C ASN A 250 -7.58 1.70 12.72
N HIS A 251 -8.78 1.82 12.13
CA HIS A 251 -9.30 0.83 11.19
C HIS A 251 -9.56 1.47 9.84
N VAL A 252 -8.84 1.01 8.82
CA VAL A 252 -8.80 1.65 7.52
C VAL A 252 -9.03 0.64 6.39
N ILE A 253 -9.63 1.09 5.29
CA ILE A 253 -9.69 0.32 4.04
C ILE A 253 -8.89 1.08 3.00
N THR A 254 -7.96 0.41 2.33
CA THR A 254 -7.16 1.03 1.28
C THR A 254 -6.69 0.00 0.28
N THR A 255 -6.08 0.46 -0.81
CA THR A 255 -5.55 -0.47 -1.81
C THR A 255 -4.24 -1.10 -1.35
N ILE A 256 -3.95 -2.31 -1.82
CA ILE A 256 -2.67 -3.00 -1.54
C ILE A 256 -1.47 -2.16 -2.00
N HIS A 257 -1.61 -1.39 -3.08
CA HIS A 257 -0.56 -0.50 -3.57
C HIS A 257 -0.33 0.68 -2.62
N SER A 258 -1.39 1.26 -2.05
CA SER A 258 -1.30 2.36 -1.09
C SER A 258 -0.75 1.92 0.26
N ALA A 259 -1.02 0.68 0.66
CA ALA A 259 -0.50 0.12 1.92
C ALA A 259 0.96 -0.36 1.85
N LYS A 260 1.59 -0.32 0.68
CA LYS A 260 2.97 -0.79 0.53
C LYS A 260 3.93 0.09 1.33
N GLY A 261 4.65 -0.53 2.26
CA GLY A 261 5.57 0.17 3.17
C GLY A 261 4.91 0.64 4.46
N LEU A 262 3.59 0.48 4.60
CA LEU A 262 2.88 0.67 5.86
C LEU A 262 2.79 -0.65 6.64
N GLU A 263 2.61 -0.54 7.94
CA GLU A 263 2.60 -1.64 8.90
C GLU A 263 1.32 -1.54 9.75
N TYR A 264 0.70 -2.69 9.99
CA TYR A 264 -0.53 -2.81 10.76
C TYR A 264 -0.46 -4.07 11.61
N SER A 265 -0.98 -4.01 12.84
CA SER A 265 -1.10 -5.16 13.72
C SER A 265 -2.00 -6.24 13.10
N GLN A 266 -3.09 -5.80 12.45
CA GLN A 266 -4.10 -6.68 11.87
C GLN A 266 -4.30 -6.36 10.38
N ILE A 267 -4.41 -7.40 9.56
CA ILE A 267 -4.71 -7.23 8.12
C ILE A 267 -5.90 -8.11 7.73
N ILE A 268 -6.78 -7.54 6.91
CA ILE A 268 -7.84 -8.26 6.22
C ILE A 268 -7.56 -8.18 4.72
N ILE A 269 -7.67 -9.30 4.00
CA ILE A 269 -7.57 -9.35 2.53
C ILE A 269 -8.71 -10.16 1.93
N GLN A 270 -9.00 -9.93 0.65
CA GLN A 270 -9.89 -10.79 -0.13
C GLN A 270 -9.09 -11.75 -0.98
N ALA A 271 -9.31 -13.06 -0.81
CA ALA A 271 -8.71 -14.09 -1.67
C ALA A 271 -9.08 -13.90 -3.15
N GLY A 272 -10.30 -13.38 -3.41
CA GLY A 272 -10.81 -13.12 -4.76
C GLY A 272 -9.99 -12.11 -5.57
N ASP A 273 -9.23 -11.24 -4.90
CA ASP A 273 -8.42 -10.19 -5.53
C ASP A 273 -7.18 -10.73 -6.25
N PHE A 274 -6.82 -12.00 -6.05
CA PHE A 274 -5.57 -12.57 -6.55
C PHE A 274 -5.80 -13.74 -7.50
N ASN A 275 -5.36 -13.59 -8.75
CA ASN A 275 -5.12 -14.70 -9.64
C ASN A 275 -3.71 -15.27 -9.41
N LEU A 276 -3.59 -16.18 -8.44
CA LEU A 276 -2.30 -16.75 -8.03
C LEU A 276 -1.62 -17.64 -9.10
N ALA A 277 -2.21 -17.82 -10.29
CA ALA A 277 -1.49 -18.39 -11.43
C ALA A 277 -0.57 -17.37 -12.12
N ASN A 278 -0.81 -16.07 -11.93
CA ASN A 278 -0.01 -14.97 -12.48
C ASN A 278 1.04 -14.50 -11.45
N VAL A 279 2.27 -14.28 -11.89
CA VAL A 279 3.40 -13.83 -11.05
C VAL A 279 3.17 -12.47 -10.41
N ASP A 280 2.61 -11.50 -11.15
CA ASP A 280 2.35 -10.15 -10.63
C ASP A 280 1.32 -10.19 -9.49
N ASP A 281 0.29 -11.03 -9.64
CA ASP A 281 -0.73 -11.24 -8.60
C ASP A 281 -0.18 -12.03 -7.41
N LYS A 282 0.80 -12.93 -7.61
CA LYS A 282 1.55 -13.54 -6.49
C LYS A 282 2.35 -12.48 -5.73
N TYR A 283 3.01 -11.54 -6.41
CA TYR A 283 3.73 -10.44 -5.74
C TYR A 283 2.78 -9.50 -5.00
N LEU A 284 1.63 -9.18 -5.61
CA LEU A 284 0.59 -8.38 -4.96
C LEU A 284 0.06 -9.06 -3.70
N HIS A 285 -0.21 -10.36 -3.79
CA HIS A 285 -0.60 -11.19 -2.64
C HIS A 285 0.47 -11.20 -1.56
N TYR A 286 1.73 -11.47 -1.91
CA TYR A 286 2.85 -11.49 -0.97
C TYR A 286 3.03 -10.15 -0.26
N VAL A 287 2.91 -9.03 -0.99
CA VAL A 287 2.92 -7.70 -0.36
C VAL A 287 1.82 -7.61 0.69
N ALA A 288 0.59 -8.02 0.37
CA ALA A 288 -0.54 -7.95 1.29
C ALA A 288 -0.39 -8.86 2.52
N VAL A 289 0.01 -10.13 2.33
CA VAL A 289 0.10 -11.11 3.43
C VAL A 289 1.35 -10.98 4.30
N SER A 290 2.35 -10.20 3.86
CA SER A 290 3.55 -9.85 4.64
C SER A 290 3.44 -8.53 5.40
N ARG A 291 2.28 -7.84 5.32
CA ARG A 291 2.02 -6.61 6.08
C ARG A 291 1.69 -6.81 7.57
N PRO A 292 0.93 -7.84 8.00
CA PRO A 292 0.48 -7.89 9.38
C PRO A 292 1.63 -8.21 10.34
N GLU A 293 1.59 -7.59 11.52
CA GLU A 293 2.49 -7.93 12.64
C GLU A 293 1.95 -9.14 13.43
N ASP A 294 0.65 -9.13 13.75
CA ASP A 294 0.04 -10.08 14.69
C ASP A 294 -0.89 -11.11 14.03
N LYS A 295 -1.87 -10.67 13.23
CA LYS A 295 -2.85 -11.59 12.64
C LYS A 295 -3.39 -11.16 11.28
N LEU A 296 -3.72 -12.16 10.47
CA LEU A 296 -4.22 -12.05 9.11
C LEU A 296 -5.58 -12.75 8.97
N LEU A 297 -6.56 -12.02 8.44
CA LEU A 297 -7.84 -12.56 8.00
C LEU A 297 -7.88 -12.62 6.47
N VAL A 298 -8.06 -13.81 5.93
CA VAL A 298 -8.28 -14.05 4.50
C VAL A 298 -9.76 -14.32 4.28
N LEU A 299 -10.46 -13.37 3.68
CA LEU A 299 -11.85 -13.51 3.28
C LEU A 299 -11.91 -14.27 1.95
N ILE A 300 -12.59 -15.41 1.94
CA ILE A 300 -12.67 -16.31 0.79
C ILE A 300 -14.10 -16.31 0.27
N ASP A 301 -14.37 -15.43 -0.69
CA ASP A 301 -15.65 -15.43 -1.41
C ASP A 301 -15.70 -16.62 -2.39
N TYR A 302 -16.47 -17.64 -2.04
CA TYR A 302 -16.65 -18.84 -2.86
C TYR A 302 -17.59 -18.65 -4.05
N SER A 303 -18.29 -17.52 -4.15
CA SER A 303 -19.00 -17.16 -5.38
C SER A 303 -18.01 -16.84 -6.51
N LEU A 304 -16.82 -16.35 -6.16
CA LEU A 304 -15.78 -15.98 -7.11
C LEU A 304 -14.88 -17.17 -7.47
N ASN A 305 -14.46 -17.23 -8.74
CA ASN A 305 -13.53 -18.27 -9.21
C ASN A 305 -12.17 -18.22 -8.49
N ASN A 306 -11.64 -17.02 -8.27
CA ASN A 306 -10.36 -16.84 -7.58
C ASN A 306 -10.45 -17.28 -6.11
N GLY A 307 -11.55 -16.98 -5.41
CA GLY A 307 -11.76 -17.43 -4.03
C GLY A 307 -11.79 -18.95 -3.92
N ARG A 308 -12.53 -19.63 -4.82
CA ARG A 308 -12.53 -21.11 -4.89
C ARG A 308 -11.15 -21.69 -5.19
N ASN A 309 -10.40 -21.05 -6.09
CA ASN A 309 -9.06 -21.50 -6.47
C ASN A 309 -8.01 -21.24 -5.38
N TYR A 310 -8.22 -20.25 -4.50
CA TYR A 310 -7.24 -19.87 -3.49
C TYR A 310 -6.86 -21.04 -2.57
N ILE A 311 -7.86 -21.78 -2.07
CA ILE A 311 -7.62 -22.95 -1.22
C ILE A 311 -6.85 -24.05 -1.97
N ARG A 312 -7.20 -24.28 -3.25
CA ARG A 312 -6.50 -25.26 -4.08
C ARG A 312 -5.04 -24.88 -4.29
N VAL A 313 -4.76 -23.61 -4.61
CA VAL A 313 -3.39 -23.11 -4.79
C VAL A 313 -2.60 -23.23 -3.49
N MET A 314 -3.20 -22.84 -2.37
CA MET A 314 -2.56 -22.96 -1.05
C MET A 314 -2.18 -24.41 -0.72
N SER A 315 -3.04 -25.39 -0.98
CA SER A 315 -2.68 -26.81 -0.82
C SER A 315 -1.48 -27.21 -1.68
N GLN A 316 -1.44 -26.76 -2.94
CA GLN A 316 -0.32 -27.02 -3.85
C GLN A 316 0.98 -26.38 -3.36
N GLU A 317 0.92 -25.17 -2.81
CA GLU A 317 2.09 -24.49 -2.26
C GLU A 317 2.58 -25.16 -0.96
N ILE A 318 1.70 -25.75 -0.15
CA ILE A 318 2.09 -26.59 0.99
C ILE A 318 2.80 -27.86 0.51
N GLU A 319 2.25 -28.56 -0.48
CA GLU A 319 2.87 -29.76 -1.07
C GLU A 319 4.28 -29.48 -1.59
N LYS A 320 4.47 -28.38 -2.33
CA LYS A 320 5.80 -27.95 -2.81
C LYS A 320 6.78 -27.68 -1.67
N THR A 321 6.28 -27.16 -0.54
CA THR A 321 7.13 -26.91 0.63
C THR A 321 7.50 -28.22 1.31
N ASN A 322 6.56 -29.16 1.43
CA ASN A 322 6.85 -30.49 1.95
C ASN A 322 7.86 -31.27 1.09
N LEU A 323 7.91 -31.04 -0.23
CA LEU A 323 8.96 -31.58 -1.11
C LEU A 323 10.38 -31.12 -0.74
N LEU A 324 10.53 -30.03 0.01
CA LEU A 324 11.83 -29.58 0.54
C LEU A 324 12.24 -30.32 1.84
N GLY A 325 11.43 -31.28 2.31
CA GLY A 325 11.69 -32.06 3.52
C GLY A 325 10.97 -31.55 4.78
N PHE A 326 10.02 -30.62 4.64
CA PHE A 326 9.15 -30.20 5.73
C PHE A 326 7.92 -31.13 5.86
N ASP A 327 7.31 -31.18 7.04
CA ASP A 327 6.04 -31.88 7.31
C ASP A 327 5.01 -30.85 7.81
N ILE A 328 4.34 -30.21 6.86
CA ILE A 328 3.38 -29.12 7.08
C ILE A 328 2.00 -29.60 6.67
N LYS A 329 1.03 -29.49 7.57
CA LYS A 329 -0.39 -29.64 7.27
C LYS A 329 -1.01 -28.27 7.07
N ARG A 330 -2.16 -28.24 6.37
CA ARG A 330 -2.92 -27.01 6.15
C ARG A 330 -3.24 -26.26 7.44
N ASP A 331 -3.69 -27.00 8.46
CA ASP A 331 -4.11 -26.42 9.73
C ASP A 331 -2.94 -25.87 10.57
N ASP A 332 -1.69 -26.18 10.19
CA ASP A 332 -0.47 -25.60 10.80
C ASP A 332 -0.14 -24.20 10.26
N VAL A 333 -0.84 -23.76 9.20
CA VAL A 333 -0.53 -22.50 8.49
C VAL A 333 -1.74 -21.58 8.40
N ILE A 334 -2.96 -22.13 8.32
CA ILE A 334 -4.18 -21.35 8.25
C ILE A 334 -5.37 -22.12 8.84
N LYS A 335 -6.07 -21.48 9.78
CA LYS A 335 -7.32 -22.04 10.31
C LYS A 335 -8.47 -21.73 9.35
N GLY A 336 -9.03 -22.78 8.75
CA GLY A 336 -10.23 -22.67 7.92
C GLY A 336 -11.51 -22.56 8.76
N ILE A 337 -12.35 -21.57 8.47
CA ILE A 337 -13.68 -21.40 9.05
C ILE A 337 -14.68 -21.19 7.91
N ASN A 338 -15.81 -21.88 7.96
CA ASN A 338 -16.88 -21.69 6.99
C ASN A 338 -17.98 -20.80 7.59
N SER A 339 -18.62 -19.98 6.76
CA SER A 339 -19.84 -19.30 7.14
C SER A 339 -20.96 -20.31 7.40
N SER A 340 -21.96 -19.90 8.19
CA SER A 340 -23.14 -20.71 8.46
C SER A 340 -23.90 -21.11 7.19
N GLU A 341 -23.81 -20.32 6.12
CA GLU A 341 -24.50 -20.59 4.86
C GLU A 341 -24.00 -21.88 4.17
N PHE A 342 -22.73 -22.27 4.37
CA PHE A 342 -22.19 -23.55 3.90
C PHE A 342 -22.65 -24.73 4.73
N ILE A 343 -23.07 -24.48 5.97
CA ILE A 343 -23.54 -25.52 6.89
C ILE A 343 -25.03 -25.81 6.63
N THR A 344 -25.81 -24.79 6.28
CA THR A 344 -27.27 -24.89 6.06
C THR A 344 -27.69 -25.44 4.69
N THR A 345 -26.75 -25.75 3.78
CA THR A 345 -27.07 -26.35 2.46
C THR A 345 -27.17 -27.88 2.46
N LYS A 346 -27.20 -28.52 3.63
CA LYS A 346 -27.62 -29.92 3.81
C LYS A 346 -28.97 -29.98 4.54
N SER A 347 -30.05 -29.91 3.79
CA SER A 347 -31.36 -30.40 4.21
C SER A 347 -32.11 -30.95 3.02
#